data_AF-A0A1Q7EFM7-F1
#
_entry.id   AF-A0A1Q7EFM7-F1
#
_cell.length_a   1.000
_cell.length_b   1.000
_cell.length_c   1.000
_cell.angle_alpha   90.00
_cell.angle_beta   90.00
_cell.angle_gamma   90.00
#
_symmetry.space_group_name_H-M   'P 1'
#
loop_
_entity.id
_entity.type
_entity.pdbx_description
1 polymer ?
#
loop_
_entity_poly.entity_id
_entity_poly.type
_entity_poly.pdbx_seq_one_letter_code
_entity_poly.pdbx_strand_id
1 'polypeptide(L)'
;MARPRAVPAPGFGSAVEKAIKAEGGASLLLVDLDNLMVLNEKGGRGLGDKAIAAAARVLTAKANAEGWTFGRIGGDEFALVAPGVPLEAAFLRAERLRADLAAALRKSIPARFEATATIGVANVPRDAKSAEQLMRKADLALYAAKEQGGNAVGLPPAEDMVLKSSYYSSAQLARLKALAERKKTKEAVLLREALEDVLRKYDRE
;
A
#
# COMPACT_ATOMS: atom_id res chain seq x y z
N MET A 1 -3.58 6.97 -17.84
CA MET A 1 -2.56 5.95 -18.20
C MET A 1 -2.24 5.14 -16.96
N ALA A 2 -2.38 3.81 -17.00
CA ALA A 2 -1.99 2.95 -15.89
C ALA A 2 -0.46 3.03 -15.74
N ARG A 3 0.02 3.40 -14.55
CA ARG A 3 1.45 3.36 -14.24
C ARG A 3 1.84 1.88 -14.04
N PRO A 4 2.93 1.40 -14.66
CA PRO A 4 3.44 0.07 -14.35
C PRO A 4 3.78 -0.01 -12.86
N ARG A 5 3.39 -1.11 -12.18
CA ARG A 5 3.91 -1.44 -10.85
C ARG A 5 5.43 -1.47 -10.98
N ALA A 6 6.15 -0.66 -10.21
CA ALA A 6 7.60 -0.73 -10.25
C ALA A 6 7.99 -2.09 -9.63
N VAL A 7 8.99 -2.72 -10.23
CA VAL A 7 9.60 -3.89 -9.58
C VAL A 7 10.22 -3.36 -8.29
N PRO A 8 9.96 -3.98 -7.11
CA PRO A 8 10.62 -3.61 -5.87
C PRO A 8 12.14 -3.53 -6.08
N ALA A 9 12.83 -2.68 -5.31
CA ALA A 9 14.29 -2.68 -5.31
C ALA A 9 14.83 -4.13 -5.28
N PRO A 10 15.88 -4.46 -6.07
CA PRO A 10 16.39 -5.83 -6.17
C PRO A 10 16.58 -6.45 -4.78
N GLY A 11 15.96 -7.59 -4.52
CA GLY A 11 16.06 -8.32 -3.25
C GLY A 11 14.96 -8.03 -2.21
N PHE A 12 14.11 -7.02 -2.38
CA PHE A 12 13.02 -6.75 -1.41
C PHE A 12 12.03 -7.93 -1.30
N GLY A 13 11.61 -8.53 -2.42
CA GLY A 13 10.73 -9.70 -2.40
C GLY A 13 11.33 -10.89 -1.63
N SER A 14 12.63 -11.16 -1.83
CA SER A 14 13.34 -12.20 -1.07
C SER A 14 13.46 -11.86 0.41
N ALA A 15 13.66 -10.59 0.76
CA ALA A 15 13.70 -10.14 2.15
C ALA A 15 12.33 -10.29 2.85
N VAL A 16 11.22 -10.00 2.15
CA VAL A 16 9.86 -10.28 2.64
C VAL A 16 9.69 -11.76 2.91
N GLU A 17 10.01 -12.63 1.95
CA GLU A 17 9.88 -14.08 2.11
C GLU A 17 10.72 -14.61 3.28
N LYS A 18 11.97 -14.12 3.42
CA LYS A 18 12.86 -14.52 4.52
C LYS A 18 12.33 -14.08 5.87
N ALA A 19 11.84 -12.84 5.99
CA ALA A 19 11.31 -12.31 7.24
C ALA A 19 10.04 -13.06 7.69
N ILE A 20 9.20 -13.45 6.74
CA ILE A 20 7.96 -14.21 7.01
C ILE A 20 8.23 -15.63 7.49
N LYS A 21 9.28 -16.26 6.98
CA LYS A 21 9.68 -17.62 7.37
C LYS A 21 10.43 -17.67 8.71
N ALA A 22 10.80 -16.54 9.29
CA ALA A 22 11.47 -16.51 10.59
C ALA A 22 10.48 -16.78 11.73
N GLU A 23 10.93 -17.48 12.78
CA GLU A 23 10.08 -17.95 13.90
C GLU A 23 9.38 -16.82 14.68
N GLY A 24 9.86 -15.57 14.58
CA GLY A 24 9.27 -14.39 15.23
C GLY A 24 8.20 -13.65 14.42
N GLY A 25 7.88 -14.12 13.21
CA GLY A 25 7.00 -13.41 12.29
C GLY A 25 7.58 -12.08 11.80
N ALA A 26 6.75 -11.28 11.15
CA ALA A 26 7.15 -9.99 10.60
C ALA A 26 5.96 -9.07 10.40
N SER A 27 6.18 -7.77 10.58
CA SER A 27 5.25 -6.74 10.13
C SER A 27 5.71 -6.10 8.84
N LEU A 28 4.74 -5.79 7.99
CA LEU A 28 4.94 -5.05 6.76
C LEU A 28 4.23 -3.71 6.89
N LEU A 29 4.92 -2.65 6.49
CA LEU A 29 4.36 -1.31 6.36
C LEU A 29 4.40 -0.94 4.87
N LEU A 30 3.24 -0.72 4.26
CA LEU A 30 3.14 -0.09 2.95
C LEU A 30 2.88 1.40 3.14
N VAL A 31 3.61 2.24 2.42
CA VAL A 31 3.57 3.69 2.55
C VAL A 31 3.29 4.30 1.19
N ASP A 32 2.37 5.25 1.12
CA ASP A 32 2.04 5.98 -0.10
C ASP A 32 1.87 7.47 0.20
N LEU A 33 2.39 8.33 -0.69
CA LEU A 33 2.25 9.78 -0.59
C LEU A 33 0.87 10.24 -1.04
N ASP A 34 0.16 10.93 -0.16
CA ASP A 34 -1.17 11.43 -0.46
C ASP A 34 -1.11 12.60 -1.46
N ASN A 35 -2.05 12.59 -2.41
CA ASN A 35 -2.27 13.69 -3.36
C ASN A 35 -1.06 14.05 -4.23
N LEU A 36 -0.10 13.13 -4.45
CA LEU A 36 1.09 13.43 -5.25
C LEU A 36 0.75 13.85 -6.70
N MET A 37 -0.30 13.29 -7.30
CA MET A 37 -0.79 13.73 -8.62
C MET A 37 -1.18 15.20 -8.60
N VAL A 38 -1.96 15.64 -7.61
CA VAL A 38 -2.38 17.04 -7.44
C VAL A 38 -1.16 17.94 -7.20
N LEU A 39 -0.19 17.48 -6.42
CA LEU A 39 1.07 18.21 -6.21
C LEU A 39 1.83 18.41 -7.53
N ASN A 40 1.90 17.36 -8.36
CA ASN A 40 2.54 17.43 -9.67
C ASN A 40 1.81 18.37 -10.64
N GLU A 41 0.47 18.36 -10.62
CA GLU A 41 -0.35 19.20 -11.49
C GLU A 41 -0.22 20.69 -11.11
N LYS A 42 -0.24 21.02 -9.81
CA LYS A 42 -0.19 22.40 -9.35
C LYS A 42 1.23 22.96 -9.18
N GLY A 43 2.19 22.10 -8.86
CA GLY A 43 3.57 22.48 -8.53
C GLY A 43 4.62 22.01 -9.54
N GLY A 44 4.23 21.26 -10.55
CA GLY A 44 5.12 20.66 -11.54
C GLY A 44 5.74 19.35 -11.05
N ARG A 45 6.16 18.50 -12.00
CA ARG A 45 6.74 17.16 -11.72
C ARG A 45 7.97 17.22 -10.80
N GLY A 46 8.81 18.24 -10.96
CA GLY A 46 9.99 18.43 -10.10
C GLY A 46 9.64 18.64 -8.63
N LEU A 47 8.44 19.14 -8.31
CA LEU A 47 7.99 19.24 -6.92
C LEU A 47 7.57 17.88 -6.36
N GLY A 48 6.89 17.04 -7.15
CA GLY A 48 6.59 15.67 -6.75
C GLY A 48 7.85 14.84 -6.57
N ASP A 49 8.86 15.01 -7.43
CA ASP A 49 10.16 14.35 -7.29
C ASP A 49 10.86 14.75 -5.97
N LYS A 50 10.76 16.03 -5.57
CA LYS A 50 11.26 16.50 -4.27
C LYS A 50 10.53 15.84 -3.10
N ALA A 51 9.20 15.71 -3.19
CA ALA A 51 8.40 15.05 -2.16
C ALA A 51 8.75 13.56 -2.02
N ILE A 52 8.84 12.83 -3.15
CA ILE A 52 9.29 11.44 -3.21
C ILE A 52 10.68 11.29 -2.59
N ALA A 53 11.63 12.15 -2.96
CA ALA A 53 13.00 12.09 -2.45
C ALA A 53 13.07 12.36 -0.94
N ALA A 54 12.26 13.29 -0.43
CA ALA A 54 12.17 13.56 1.00
C ALA A 54 11.62 12.35 1.77
N ALA A 55 10.54 11.75 1.27
CA ALA A 55 9.95 10.56 1.87
C ALA A 55 10.92 9.36 1.86
N ALA A 56 11.56 9.10 0.72
CA ALA A 56 12.55 8.03 0.59
C ALA A 56 13.70 8.19 1.59
N ARG A 57 14.18 9.42 1.85
CA ARG A 57 15.24 9.68 2.85
C ARG A 57 14.78 9.33 4.26
N VAL A 58 13.58 9.74 4.66
CA VAL A 58 13.01 9.42 5.98
C VAL A 58 12.84 7.91 6.14
N LEU A 59 12.24 7.25 5.14
CA LEU A 59 11.99 5.81 5.16
C LEU A 59 13.29 5.00 5.21
N THR A 60 14.30 5.40 4.43
CA THR A 60 15.62 4.75 4.44
C THR A 60 16.32 4.92 5.78
N ALA A 61 16.30 6.13 6.36
CA ALA A 61 16.88 6.38 7.68
C ALA A 61 16.20 5.55 8.76
N LYS A 62 14.86 5.47 8.73
CA LYS A 62 14.08 4.62 9.65
C LYS A 62 14.45 3.15 9.48
N ALA A 63 14.54 2.68 8.24
CA ALA A 63 14.86 1.29 7.95
C ALA A 63 16.24 0.91 8.52
N ASN A 64 17.25 1.73 8.25
CA ASN A 64 18.60 1.51 8.74
C ASN A 64 18.67 1.52 10.28
N ALA A 65 17.99 2.46 10.94
CA ALA A 65 18.00 2.58 12.39
C ALA A 65 17.34 1.38 13.10
N GLU A 66 16.33 0.78 12.46
CA GLU A 66 15.56 -0.33 13.02
C GLU A 66 16.02 -1.71 12.53
N GLY A 67 17.00 -1.77 11.61
CA GLY A 67 17.39 -3.01 10.95
C GLY A 67 16.30 -3.59 10.04
N TRP A 68 15.43 -2.74 9.49
CA TRP A 68 14.37 -3.12 8.57
C TRP A 68 14.84 -3.10 7.12
N THR A 69 14.12 -3.82 6.27
CA THR A 69 14.35 -3.79 4.82
C THR A 69 13.43 -2.78 4.17
N PHE A 70 14.01 -1.82 3.44
CA PHE A 70 13.27 -0.83 2.65
C PHE A 70 13.20 -1.21 1.17
N GLY A 71 12.05 -0.94 0.55
CA GLY A 71 11.86 -1.07 -0.90
C GLY A 71 10.94 0.00 -1.45
N ARG A 72 11.25 0.52 -2.64
CA ARG A 72 10.32 1.34 -3.43
C ARG A 72 9.57 0.43 -4.39
N ILE A 73 8.24 0.37 -4.27
CA ILE A 73 7.36 -0.56 -5.00
C ILE A 73 6.70 0.14 -6.20
N GLY A 74 6.63 1.47 -6.18
CA GLY A 74 5.99 2.25 -7.22
C GLY A 74 6.60 3.64 -7.38
N GLY A 75 5.88 4.50 -8.10
CA GLY A 75 6.27 5.91 -8.24
C GLY A 75 6.36 6.60 -6.88
N ASP A 76 5.34 6.43 -6.06
CA ASP A 76 5.15 7.06 -4.75
C ASP A 76 4.82 6.08 -3.64
N GLU A 77 4.87 4.79 -3.98
CA GLU A 77 4.63 3.67 -3.08
C GLU A 77 5.96 3.08 -2.60
N PHE A 78 6.05 2.88 -1.29
CA PHE A 78 7.19 2.31 -0.60
C PHE A 78 6.73 1.21 0.34
N ALA A 79 7.68 0.38 0.76
CA ALA A 79 7.44 -0.70 1.70
C ALA A 79 8.61 -0.85 2.66
N LEU A 80 8.29 -1.21 3.90
CA LEU A 80 9.24 -1.59 4.95
C LEU A 80 8.85 -2.95 5.50
N VAL A 81 9.83 -3.84 5.65
CA VAL A 81 9.66 -5.13 6.34
C VAL A 81 10.39 -5.06 7.67
N ALA A 82 9.65 -5.33 8.74
CA ALA A 82 10.09 -5.30 10.13
C ALA A 82 10.08 -6.73 10.71
N PRO A 83 11.20 -7.47 10.62
CA PRO A 83 11.29 -8.84 11.14
C PRO A 83 11.14 -8.86 12.66
N GLY A 84 10.38 -9.82 13.20
CA GLY A 84 10.20 -10.00 14.64
C GLY A 84 9.46 -8.85 15.35
N VAL A 85 8.89 -7.90 14.61
CA VAL A 85 8.12 -6.80 15.19
C VAL A 85 6.63 -7.17 15.19
N PRO A 86 5.97 -7.22 16.37
CA PRO A 86 4.54 -7.52 16.46
C PRO A 86 3.70 -6.34 15.94
N LEU A 87 2.44 -6.62 15.59
CA LEU A 87 1.56 -5.63 14.93
C LEU A 87 1.42 -4.33 15.72
N GLU A 88 1.18 -4.42 17.03
CA GLU A 88 0.96 -3.27 17.90
C GLU A 88 2.19 -2.35 17.94
N ALA A 89 3.38 -2.95 18.05
CA ALA A 89 4.63 -2.20 18.03
C ALA A 89 4.90 -1.59 16.64
N ALA A 90 4.62 -2.34 15.57
CA ALA A 90 4.74 -1.85 14.20
C ALA A 90 3.80 -0.66 13.94
N PHE A 91 2.56 -0.73 14.41
CA PHE A 91 1.58 0.35 14.31
C PHE A 91 2.05 1.62 15.03
N LEU A 92 2.52 1.51 16.27
CA LEU A 92 3.05 2.67 17.01
C LEU A 92 4.29 3.28 16.34
N ARG A 93 5.17 2.44 15.78
CA ARG A 93 6.33 2.92 15.00
C ARG A 93 5.90 3.56 13.68
N ALA A 94 4.86 3.04 13.04
CA ALA A 94 4.27 3.62 11.83
C ALA A 94 3.66 5.00 12.09
N GLU A 95 2.96 5.20 13.22
CA GLU A 95 2.40 6.53 13.55
C GLU A 95 3.49 7.58 13.75
N ARG A 96 4.59 7.22 14.43
CA ARG A 96 5.77 8.09 14.54
C ARG A 96 6.38 8.40 13.17
N LEU A 97 6.55 7.36 12.35
CA LEU A 97 7.08 7.50 10.99
C LEU A 97 6.19 8.40 10.11
N ARG A 98 4.87 8.29 10.24
CA ARG A 98 3.92 9.15 9.54
C ARG A 98 4.08 10.62 9.93
N ALA A 99 4.25 10.90 11.23
CA ALA A 99 4.53 12.25 11.71
C ALA A 99 5.88 12.79 11.19
N ASP A 100 6.92 11.95 11.19
CA ASP A 100 8.24 12.30 10.64
C ASP A 100 8.18 12.61 9.14
N LEU A 101 7.40 11.81 8.38
CA LEU A 101 7.15 12.04 6.96
C LEU A 101 6.44 13.38 6.74
N ALA A 102 5.36 13.66 7.48
CA ALA A 102 4.64 14.93 7.37
C ALA A 102 5.57 16.13 7.65
N ALA A 103 6.41 16.04 8.69
CA ALA A 103 7.38 17.09 9.02
C ALA A 103 8.43 17.28 7.92
N ALA A 104 8.97 16.19 7.36
CA ALA A 104 9.97 16.24 6.29
C ALA A 104 9.38 16.78 4.97
N LEU A 105 8.16 16.37 4.62
CA LEU A 105 7.44 16.85 3.44
C LEU A 105 7.18 18.35 3.56
N ARG A 106 6.66 18.83 4.70
CA ARG A 106 6.42 20.26 4.97
C ARG A 106 7.69 21.12 4.82
N LYS A 107 8.86 20.58 5.17
CA LYS A 107 10.16 21.26 4.98
C LYS A 107 10.67 21.23 3.54
N SER A 108 10.24 20.25 2.75
CA SER A 108 10.79 19.98 1.41
C SER A 108 9.97 20.60 0.27
N ILE A 109 8.73 21.01 0.54
CA ILE A 109 7.82 21.63 -0.44
C ILE A 109 7.38 23.03 0.02
N PRO A 110 7.01 23.94 -0.91
CA PRO A 110 6.51 25.26 -0.53
C PRO A 110 5.24 25.18 0.33
N ALA A 111 5.14 26.05 1.35
CA ALA A 111 4.06 26.02 2.36
C ALA A 111 2.62 26.16 1.83
N ARG A 112 2.45 26.62 0.58
CA ARG A 112 1.14 26.67 -0.10
C ARG A 112 0.65 25.32 -0.63
N PHE A 113 1.48 24.28 -0.55
CA PHE A 113 1.14 22.92 -0.91
C PHE A 113 1.12 22.05 0.34
N GLU A 114 0.21 21.08 0.34
CA GLU A 114 0.15 20.06 1.38
C GLU A 114 0.49 18.71 0.76
N ALA A 115 1.33 17.95 1.46
CA ALA A 115 1.62 16.56 1.15
C ALA A 115 1.80 15.82 2.45
N THR A 116 1.18 14.66 2.54
CA THR A 116 1.23 13.74 3.68
C THR A 116 1.53 12.34 3.17
N ALA A 117 1.59 11.38 4.09
CA ALA A 117 1.70 9.98 3.72
C ALA A 117 0.69 9.17 4.53
N THR A 118 0.14 8.15 3.89
CA THR A 118 -0.70 7.15 4.54
C THR A 118 0.08 5.84 4.63
N ILE A 119 -0.09 5.09 5.72
CA ILE A 119 0.64 3.85 5.97
C ILE A 119 -0.35 2.72 6.27
N GLY A 120 -0.28 1.61 5.54
CA GLY A 120 -0.99 0.38 5.88
C GLY A 120 -0.05 -0.59 6.57
N VAL A 121 -0.45 -1.14 7.71
CA VAL A 121 0.34 -2.12 8.46
C VAL A 121 -0.37 -3.47 8.45
N ALA A 122 0.37 -4.55 8.26
CA ALA A 122 -0.11 -5.91 8.47
C ALA A 122 1.00 -6.78 9.10
N ASN A 123 0.62 -7.91 9.68
CA ASN A 123 1.55 -8.81 10.36
C ASN A 123 1.34 -10.28 9.99
N VAL A 124 2.44 -11.04 9.90
CA VAL A 124 2.44 -12.51 10.00
C VAL A 124 2.93 -12.90 11.41
N PRO A 125 2.27 -13.86 12.09
CA PRO A 125 1.18 -14.72 11.58
C PRO A 125 -0.24 -14.19 11.79
N ARG A 126 -0.42 -13.00 12.39
CA ARG A 126 -1.75 -12.52 12.80
C ARG A 126 -2.74 -12.34 11.65
N ASP A 127 -2.35 -11.60 10.61
CA ASP A 127 -3.24 -11.16 9.53
C ASP A 127 -3.09 -12.01 8.26
N ALA A 128 -1.97 -12.74 8.14
CA ALA A 128 -1.57 -13.43 6.92
C ALA A 128 -0.71 -14.68 7.23
N LYS A 129 -0.68 -15.62 6.28
CA LYS A 129 0.17 -16.83 6.34
C LYS A 129 1.22 -16.90 5.22
N SER A 130 1.21 -15.94 4.29
CA SER A 130 2.14 -15.89 3.16
C SER A 130 2.53 -14.45 2.82
N ALA A 131 3.61 -14.27 2.04
CA ALA A 131 4.04 -12.96 1.54
C ALA A 131 2.96 -12.25 0.73
N GLU A 132 2.29 -12.98 -0.15
CA GLU A 132 1.21 -12.44 -0.96
C GLU A 132 0.03 -11.96 -0.10
N GLN A 133 -0.38 -12.78 0.88
CA GLN A 133 -1.46 -12.40 1.81
C GLN A 133 -1.05 -11.20 2.66
N LEU A 134 0.19 -11.14 3.14
CA LEU A 134 0.69 -10.03 3.94
C LEU A 134 0.68 -8.72 3.15
N MET A 135 1.15 -8.76 1.90
CA MET A 135 1.15 -7.61 0.99
C MET A 135 -0.25 -7.11 0.75
N ARG A 136 -1.16 -8.06 0.47
CA ARG A 136 -2.56 -7.77 0.27
C ARG A 136 -3.18 -7.12 1.50
N LYS A 137 -2.98 -7.67 2.70
CA LYS A 137 -3.56 -7.14 3.95
C LYS A 137 -3.06 -5.73 4.27
N ALA A 138 -1.77 -5.44 4.05
CA ALA A 138 -1.24 -4.09 4.23
C ALA A 138 -1.80 -3.11 3.19
N ASP A 139 -2.03 -3.56 1.95
CA ASP A 139 -2.68 -2.74 0.92
C ASP A 139 -4.12 -2.39 1.30
N LEU A 140 -4.85 -3.32 1.92
CA LEU A 140 -6.21 -3.05 2.43
C LEU A 140 -6.21 -2.04 3.55
N ALA A 141 -5.25 -2.17 4.46
CA ALA A 141 -5.05 -1.25 5.56
C ALA A 141 -4.74 0.17 5.03
N LEU A 142 -3.85 0.27 4.04
CA LEU A 142 -3.49 1.52 3.38
C LEU A 142 -4.69 2.16 2.69
N TYR A 143 -5.43 1.37 1.90
CA TYR A 143 -6.60 1.83 1.18
C TYR A 143 -7.70 2.33 2.12
N ALA A 144 -8.00 1.56 3.18
CA ALA A 144 -9.00 1.94 4.17
C ALA A 144 -8.66 3.27 4.86
N ALA A 145 -7.38 3.50 5.18
CA ALA A 145 -6.91 4.76 5.73
C ALA A 145 -7.01 5.92 4.72
N LYS A 146 -6.74 5.67 3.44
CA LYS A 146 -6.90 6.68 2.37
C LYS A 146 -8.36 7.10 2.16
N GLU A 147 -9.30 6.16 2.21
CA GLU A 147 -10.73 6.45 2.09
C GLU A 147 -11.25 7.33 3.25
N GLN A 148 -10.57 7.32 4.40
CA GLN A 148 -10.89 8.17 5.56
C GLN A 148 -10.22 9.55 5.50
N GLY A 149 -9.59 9.91 4.38
CA GLY A 149 -8.92 11.21 4.18
C GLY A 149 -7.41 11.15 4.17
N GLY A 150 -6.81 9.96 4.32
CA GLY A 150 -5.35 9.77 4.31
C GLY A 150 -4.67 10.37 5.54
N ASN A 151 -3.36 10.63 5.43
CA ASN A 151 -2.54 11.11 6.55
C ASN A 151 -2.74 10.29 7.84
N ALA A 152 -2.88 8.98 7.72
CA ALA A 152 -3.20 8.06 8.81
C ALA A 152 -2.42 6.75 8.71
N VAL A 153 -2.42 5.98 9.81
CA VAL A 153 -1.99 4.57 9.79
C VAL A 153 -3.22 3.67 9.86
N GLY A 154 -3.35 2.78 8.89
CA GLY A 154 -4.41 1.79 8.83
C GLY A 154 -3.95 0.41 9.32
N LEU A 155 -4.92 -0.36 9.81
CA LEU A 155 -4.80 -1.80 10.05
C LEU A 155 -5.75 -2.55 9.11
N PRO A 156 -5.51 -3.85 8.84
CA PRO A 156 -6.38 -4.61 7.96
C PRO A 156 -7.77 -4.70 8.61
N PRO A 157 -8.86 -4.47 7.84
CA PRO A 157 -10.20 -4.64 8.38
C PRO A 157 -10.43 -6.10 8.79
N ALA A 158 -11.25 -6.31 9.83
CA ALA A 158 -11.68 -7.65 10.22
C ALA A 158 -12.32 -8.37 9.01
N GLU A 159 -12.07 -9.67 8.87
CA GLU A 159 -12.32 -10.45 7.65
C GLU A 159 -13.79 -10.48 7.19
N ASP A 160 -14.73 -10.00 8.01
CA ASP A 160 -16.16 -10.13 7.76
C ASP A 160 -16.70 -9.16 6.69
N MET A 161 -15.94 -8.16 6.25
CA MET A 161 -16.34 -7.31 5.11
C MET A 161 -15.15 -6.82 4.29
N VAL A 162 -14.75 -7.62 3.31
CA VAL A 162 -13.71 -7.26 2.33
C VAL A 162 -14.38 -6.56 1.14
N LEU A 163 -14.31 -5.22 1.08
CA LEU A 163 -14.83 -4.41 -0.04
C LEU A 163 -14.21 -4.87 -1.36
N LYS A 164 -14.99 -4.92 -2.46
CA LYS A 164 -14.51 -5.36 -3.80
C LYS A 164 -13.23 -4.66 -4.28
N SER A 165 -12.93 -3.46 -3.78
CA SER A 165 -11.71 -2.71 -4.09
C SER A 165 -10.41 -3.36 -3.62
N SER A 166 -10.50 -4.33 -2.72
CA SER A 166 -9.39 -5.02 -2.04
C SER A 166 -8.69 -6.14 -2.82
N TYR A 167 -9.14 -6.45 -4.03
CA TYR A 167 -8.53 -7.47 -4.91
C TYR A 167 -8.16 -6.91 -6.29
N TYR A 168 -8.54 -5.66 -6.56
CA TYR A 168 -8.45 -5.06 -7.88
C TYR A 168 -7.85 -3.67 -7.73
N SER A 169 -6.79 -3.39 -8.49
CA SER A 169 -6.21 -2.04 -8.56
C SER A 169 -7.28 -0.99 -8.91
N SER A 170 -7.05 0.28 -8.53
CA SER A 170 -7.96 1.39 -8.89
C SER A 170 -8.25 1.46 -10.39
N ALA A 171 -7.30 1.06 -11.24
CA ALA A 171 -7.49 0.97 -12.68
C ALA A 171 -8.45 -0.16 -13.09
N GLN A 172 -8.38 -1.33 -12.45
CA GLN A 172 -9.30 -2.44 -12.68
C GLN A 172 -10.71 -2.10 -12.19
N LEU A 173 -10.82 -1.43 -11.04
CA LEU A 173 -12.10 -0.96 -10.51
C LEU A 173 -12.74 0.10 -11.42
N ALA A 174 -11.96 1.06 -11.91
CA ALA A 174 -12.45 2.04 -12.87
C ALA A 174 -12.95 1.39 -14.18
N ARG A 175 -12.24 0.36 -14.67
CA ARG A 175 -12.67 -0.42 -15.84
C ARG A 175 -13.92 -1.25 -15.56
N LEU A 176 -14.01 -1.88 -14.39
CA LEU A 176 -15.17 -2.65 -13.96
C LEU A 176 -16.41 -1.75 -13.83
N LYS A 177 -16.25 -0.57 -13.24
CA LYS A 177 -17.30 0.46 -13.13
C LYS A 177 -17.79 0.92 -14.50
N ALA A 178 -16.88 1.28 -15.39
CA ALA A 178 -17.23 1.68 -16.76
C ALA A 178 -17.92 0.54 -17.55
N LEU A 179 -17.52 -0.71 -17.33
CA LEU A 179 -18.18 -1.86 -17.92
C LEU A 179 -19.59 -2.08 -17.36
N ALA A 180 -19.77 -1.94 -16.04
CA ALA A 180 -21.06 -2.04 -15.36
C ALA A 180 -22.06 -1.00 -15.88
N GLU A 181 -21.61 0.25 -16.06
CA GLU A 181 -22.41 1.33 -16.63
C GLU A 181 -22.86 1.02 -18.07
N ARG A 182 -21.94 0.59 -18.95
CA ARG A 182 -22.28 0.21 -20.34
C ARG A 182 -23.26 -0.95 -20.41
N LYS A 183 -23.15 -1.92 -19.51
CA LYS A 183 -24.00 -3.11 -19.43
C LYS A 183 -25.30 -2.87 -18.65
N LYS A 184 -25.50 -1.66 -18.10
CA LYS A 184 -26.64 -1.30 -17.24
C LYS A 184 -26.85 -2.32 -16.11
N THR A 185 -25.76 -2.77 -15.48
CA THR A 185 -25.78 -3.75 -14.39
C THR A 185 -24.91 -3.28 -13.22
N LYS A 186 -24.94 -4.01 -12.10
CA LYS A 186 -24.06 -3.75 -10.94
C LYS A 186 -22.73 -4.47 -11.13
N GLU A 187 -21.63 -3.87 -10.67
CA GLU A 187 -20.29 -4.51 -10.64
C GLU A 187 -20.31 -5.89 -9.93
N ALA A 188 -21.20 -6.07 -8.95
CA ALA A 188 -21.41 -7.33 -8.24
C ALA A 188 -21.87 -8.49 -9.13
N VAL A 189 -22.58 -8.18 -10.22
CA VAL A 189 -23.12 -9.17 -11.15
C VAL A 189 -22.01 -9.64 -12.07
N LEU A 190 -21.24 -8.70 -12.63
CA LEU A 190 -20.09 -9.00 -13.49
C LEU A 190 -19.00 -9.81 -12.78
N LEU A 191 -18.75 -9.51 -11.49
CA LEU A 191 -17.79 -10.29 -10.71
C LEU A 191 -18.27 -11.71 -10.42
N ARG A 192 -19.57 -11.92 -10.24
CA ARG A 192 -20.16 -13.26 -10.07
C ARG A 192 -20.08 -14.06 -11.37
N GLU A 193 -20.43 -13.44 -12.49
CA GLU A 193 -20.31 -14.04 -13.82
C GLU A 193 -18.86 -14.45 -14.10
N ALA A 194 -17.89 -13.56 -13.85
CA ALA A 194 -16.47 -13.86 -14.02
C ALA A 194 -15.99 -15.00 -13.09
N LEU A 195 -16.48 -15.06 -11.85
CA LEU A 195 -16.15 -16.14 -10.92
C LEU A 195 -16.74 -17.48 -11.39
N GLU A 196 -18.00 -17.50 -11.81
CA GLU A 196 -18.65 -18.70 -12.35
C GLU A 196 -17.95 -19.23 -13.60
N ASP A 197 -17.49 -18.33 -14.48
CA ASP A 197 -16.74 -18.72 -15.67
C ASP A 197 -15.37 -19.32 -15.32
N VAL A 198 -14.68 -18.77 -14.31
CA VAL A 198 -13.43 -19.34 -13.79
C VAL A 198 -13.67 -20.72 -13.17
N LEU A 199 -14.68 -20.87 -12.31
CA LEU A 199 -14.99 -22.16 -11.68
C LEU A 199 -15.35 -23.21 -12.74
N ARG A 200 -16.23 -22.86 -13.69
CA ARG A 200 -16.62 -23.74 -14.79
C ARG A 200 -15.43 -24.16 -15.66
N LYS A 201 -14.42 -23.30 -15.81
CA LYS A 201 -13.21 -23.61 -16.57
C LYS A 201 -12.39 -24.71 -15.88
N TYR A 202 -12.28 -24.69 -14.56
CA TYR A 202 -11.44 -25.62 -13.80
C TYR A 202 -12.19 -26.86 -13.27
N ASP A 203 -13.52 -26.82 -13.18
CA ASP A 203 -14.34 -28.00 -12.88
C ASP A 203 -14.41 -29.00 -14.06
N ARG A 204 -13.85 -28.64 -15.22
CA ARG A 204 -13.80 -29.46 -16.44
C ARG A 204 -12.41 -30.08 -16.71
N GLU A 205 -11.46 -29.87 -15.81
CA GLU A 205 -10.13 -30.52 -15.78
C GLU A 205 -10.11 -31.61 -14.70
#